data_AF-E0W4H5-F1
#
_entry.id   AF-E0W4H5-F1
#
_cell.length_a   1.000
_cell.length_b   1.000
_cell.length_c   1.000
_cell.angle_alpha   90.00
_cell.angle_beta   90.00
_cell.angle_gamma   90.00
#
_symmetry.space_group_name_H-M   'P 1'
#
loop_
_entity.id
_entity.type
_entity.pdbx_description
1 polymer ?
#
loop_
_entity_poly.entity_id
_entity_poly.type
_entity_poly.pdbx_seq_one_letter_code
_entity_poly.pdbx_strand_id
1 'polypeptide(L)'
;DLESYQKLLEKDLQLTEQCVRVNPKSYGSWHLRIWILDNLPKPDWNKELNLCTKYLQLDERNFHCWDYRRMVTERSNVSHLSEYEFTLT
;
A
#
# COMPACT_ATOMS: atom_id res chain seq x y z
N ASP A 1 13.88 -21.76 -1.97
CA ASP A 1 14.31 -21.35 -0.60
C ASP A 1 13.64 -20.02 -0.25
N LEU A 2 13.70 -19.60 1.03
CA LEU A 2 13.00 -18.40 1.53
C LEU A 2 13.46 -17.09 0.86
N GLU A 3 14.73 -16.99 0.49
CA GLU A 3 15.28 -15.78 -0.15
C GLU A 3 14.72 -15.63 -1.57
N SER A 4 14.66 -16.74 -2.31
CA SER A 4 14.03 -16.76 -3.64
C SER A 4 12.55 -16.38 -3.59
N TYR A 5 11.81 -16.82 -2.57
CA TYR A 5 10.39 -16.46 -2.38
C TYR A 5 10.22 -14.98 -2.06
N GLN A 6 11.04 -14.42 -1.16
CA GLN A 6 11.01 -13.00 -0.86
C GLN A 6 11.29 -12.14 -2.10
N LYS A 7 12.31 -12.48 -2.90
CA LYS A 7 12.62 -11.78 -4.16
C LYS A 7 11.48 -11.83 -5.18
N LEU A 8 10.69 -12.92 -5.18
CA LEU A 8 9.50 -13.03 -6.03
C LEU A 8 8.42 -12.03 -5.58
N LEU A 9 8.12 -12.00 -4.28
CA LEU A 9 7.14 -11.06 -3.72
C LEU A 9 7.55 -9.59 -3.92
N GLU A 10 8.83 -9.27 -3.77
CA GLU A 10 9.35 -7.93 -4.04
C GLU A 10 9.16 -7.51 -5.51
N LYS A 11 9.31 -8.44 -6.47
CA LYS A 11 9.01 -8.19 -7.88
C LYS A 11 7.51 -8.01 -8.11
N ASP A 12 6.67 -8.80 -7.46
CA ASP A 12 5.21 -8.67 -7.56
C ASP A 12 4.72 -7.34 -6.95
N LEU A 13 5.39 -6.79 -5.92
CA LEU A 13 5.13 -5.42 -5.45
C LEU A 13 5.44 -4.37 -6.53
N GLN A 14 6.51 -4.54 -7.29
CA GLN A 14 6.83 -3.62 -8.39
C GLN A 14 5.78 -3.72 -9.51
N LEU A 15 5.32 -4.94 -9.82
CA LEU A 15 4.25 -5.17 -10.79
C LEU A 15 2.95 -4.51 -10.36
N THR A 16 2.52 -4.71 -9.11
CA THR A 16 1.28 -4.09 -8.60
C THR A 16 1.36 -2.56 -8.61
N GLU A 17 2.52 -1.98 -8.32
CA GLU A 17 2.72 -0.53 -8.42
C GLU A 17 2.54 -0.02 -9.86
N GLN A 18 3.07 -0.76 -10.86
CA GLN A 18 2.85 -0.44 -12.27
C GLN A 18 1.36 -0.55 -12.66
N CYS A 19 0.66 -1.56 -12.17
CA CYS A 19 -0.77 -1.73 -12.42
C CYS A 19 -1.60 -0.59 -11.81
N VAL A 20 -1.33 -0.22 -10.55
CA VAL A 20 -2.00 0.91 -9.89
C VAL A 20 -1.69 2.22 -10.62
N ARG A 21 -0.46 2.39 -11.14
CA ARG A 21 -0.12 3.58 -11.93
C ARG A 21 -0.95 3.68 -13.22
N VAL A 22 -1.23 2.56 -13.87
CA VAL A 22 -2.06 2.51 -15.09
C VAL A 22 -3.55 2.68 -14.75
N ASN A 23 -4.02 2.03 -13.70
CA ASN A 23 -5.39 2.15 -13.22
C ASN A 23 -5.43 2.25 -11.68
N PRO A 24 -5.44 3.47 -11.12
CA PRO A 24 -5.47 3.70 -9.67
C PRO A 24 -6.76 3.24 -8.99
N LYS A 25 -7.78 2.85 -9.76
CA LYS A 25 -9.10 2.40 -9.31
C LYS A 25 -9.30 0.88 -9.53
N SER A 26 -8.20 0.15 -9.67
CA SER A 26 -8.21 -1.32 -9.78
C SER A 26 -8.24 -1.98 -8.41
N TYR A 27 -9.40 -2.52 -8.00
CA TYR A 27 -9.52 -3.33 -6.79
C TYR A 27 -8.52 -4.48 -6.75
N GLY A 28 -8.38 -5.22 -7.86
CA GLY A 28 -7.48 -6.37 -7.92
C GLY A 28 -6.02 -6.00 -7.67
N SER A 29 -5.59 -4.83 -8.16
CA SER A 29 -4.21 -4.38 -7.98
C SER A 29 -3.91 -3.99 -6.53
N TRP A 30 -4.82 -3.25 -5.88
CA TRP A 30 -4.69 -2.90 -4.46
C TRP A 30 -4.79 -4.12 -3.55
N HIS A 31 -5.72 -5.04 -3.84
CA HIS A 31 -5.91 -6.26 -3.05
C HIS A 31 -4.74 -7.23 -3.20
N LEU A 32 -4.22 -7.43 -4.41
CA LEU A 32 -3.01 -8.25 -4.59
C LEU A 32 -1.81 -7.63 -3.85
N ARG A 33 -1.69 -6.30 -3.90
CA ARG A 33 -0.61 -5.58 -3.21
C ARG A 33 -0.63 -5.81 -1.70
N ILE A 34 -1.79 -5.70 -1.04
CA ILE A 34 -1.88 -5.95 0.42
C ILE A 34 -1.57 -7.41 0.75
N TRP A 35 -2.04 -8.36 -0.07
CA TRP A 35 -1.74 -9.78 0.12
C TRP A 35 -0.23 -10.05 0.02
N ILE A 36 0.47 -9.43 -0.92
CA ILE A 36 1.93 -9.59 -1.04
C ILE A 36 2.63 -9.07 0.22
N LEU A 37 2.22 -7.92 0.74
CA LEU A 37 2.80 -7.35 1.97
C LEU A 37 2.56 -8.24 3.20
N ASP A 38 1.38 -8.83 3.31
CA ASP A 38 1.03 -9.76 4.39
C ASP A 38 1.88 -11.05 4.37
N ASN A 39 2.43 -11.42 3.22
CA ASN A 39 3.28 -12.60 3.05
C ASN A 39 4.78 -12.28 2.98
N LEU A 40 5.16 -11.00 3.01
CA LEU A 40 6.56 -10.58 3.06
C LEU A 40 7.10 -10.74 4.49
N PRO A 41 8.31 -11.32 4.68
CA PRO A 41 8.90 -11.43 6.02
C PRO A 41 9.17 -10.07 6.69
N LYS A 42 9.44 -9.04 5.89
CA LYS A 42 9.79 -7.69 6.34
C LYS A 42 9.14 -6.64 5.44
N PRO A 43 7.83 -6.40 5.56
CA PRO A 43 7.14 -5.38 4.79
C PRO A 43 7.56 -3.97 5.24
N ASP A 44 7.73 -3.05 4.29
CA ASP A 44 7.99 -1.65 4.56
C ASP A 44 6.69 -0.84 4.55
N TRP A 45 5.99 -0.82 5.69
CA TRP A 45 4.72 -0.12 5.81
C TRP A 45 4.82 1.40 5.63
N ASN A 46 5.97 2.01 5.94
CA ASN A 46 6.18 3.44 5.75
C ASN A 46 6.21 3.80 4.26
N LYS A 47 6.83 2.94 3.44
CA LYS A 47 6.79 3.09 1.98
C LYS A 47 5.36 3.05 1.45
N GLU A 48 4.53 2.17 1.98
CA GLU A 48 3.13 2.03 1.56
C GLU A 48 2.25 3.20 2.04
N LEU A 49 2.46 3.73 3.24
CA LEU A 49 1.81 4.97 3.69
C LEU A 49 2.17 6.15 2.78
N ASN A 50 3.44 6.27 2.39
CA ASN A 50 3.89 7.30 1.44
C ASN A 50 3.28 7.12 0.04
N LEU A 51 3.14 5.87 -0.41
CA LEU A 51 2.43 5.55 -1.65
C LEU A 51 0.96 6.04 -1.58
N CYS A 52 0.26 5.74 -0.49
CA CYS A 52 -1.10 6.22 -0.26
C CYS A 52 -1.17 7.75 -0.32
N THR A 53 -0.28 8.44 0.41
CA THR A 53 -0.20 9.91 0.40
C THR A 53 -0.04 10.44 -1.02
N LYS A 54 0.84 9.85 -1.83
CA LYS A 54 1.04 10.26 -3.23
C LYS A 54 -0.22 10.07 -4.09
N TYR A 55 -0.92 8.95 -3.98
CA TYR A 55 -2.13 8.70 -4.77
C TYR A 55 -3.32 9.55 -4.30
N LEU A 56 -3.43 9.83 -3.02
CA LEU A 56 -4.46 10.72 -2.47
C LEU A 56 -4.20 12.20 -2.81
N GLN A 57 -2.94 12.63 -2.93
CA GLN A 57 -2.60 13.94 -3.47
C GLN A 57 -2.98 14.09 -4.94
N LEU A 58 -3.01 12.99 -5.71
CA LEU A 58 -3.43 12.99 -7.12
C LEU A 58 -4.95 12.92 -7.29
N ASP A 59 -5.63 12.13 -6.45
CA ASP A 59 -7.09 12.01 -6.41
C ASP A 59 -7.54 11.71 -4.97
N GLU A 60 -7.87 12.77 -4.22
CA GLU A 60 -8.31 12.69 -2.83
C GLU A 60 -9.62 11.89 -2.66
N ARG A 61 -10.38 11.73 -3.76
CA ARG A 61 -11.64 10.98 -3.78
C ARG A 61 -11.45 9.52 -4.17
N ASN A 62 -10.20 9.06 -4.35
CA ASN A 62 -9.93 7.67 -4.66
C ASN A 62 -10.17 6.78 -3.43
N PHE A 63 -11.41 6.29 -3.30
CA PHE A 63 -11.79 5.42 -2.19
C PHE A 63 -10.97 4.11 -2.13
N HIS A 64 -10.44 3.61 -3.26
CA HIS A 64 -9.59 2.41 -3.25
C HIS A 64 -8.29 2.66 -2.51
N CYS A 65 -7.73 3.87 -2.67
CA CYS A 65 -6.51 4.27 -1.98
C CYS A 65 -6.79 4.53 -0.48
N TRP A 66 -7.93 5.12 -0.13
CA TRP A 66 -8.36 5.24 1.27
C TRP A 66 -8.56 3.88 1.94
N ASP A 67 -9.22 2.95 1.26
CA ASP A 67 -9.44 1.59 1.77
C ASP A 67 -8.10 0.85 1.94
N TYR A 68 -7.20 0.98 0.97
CA TYR A 68 -5.83 0.47 1.06
C TYR A 68 -5.03 1.14 2.19
N ARG A 69 -5.16 2.45 2.41
CA ARG A 69 -4.52 3.15 3.54
C ARG A 69 -5.06 2.65 4.88
N ARG A 70 -6.36 2.36 5.00
CA ARG A 70 -6.90 1.76 6.23
C ARG A 70 -6.22 0.40 6.52
N MET A 71 -6.16 -0.48 5.52
CA MET A 71 -5.48 -1.78 5.64
C MET A 71 -3.97 -1.65 5.95
N VAL A 72 -3.32 -0.71 5.24
CA VAL A 72 -2.16 0.08 5.64
C VAL A 72 -1.87 0.16 7.13
N THR A 73 -2.64 1.06 7.73
CA THR A 73 -2.53 1.53 9.10
C THR A 73 -2.73 0.41 10.11
N GLU A 74 -3.68 -0.51 9.85
CA GLU A 74 -3.98 -1.67 10.71
C GLU A 74 -2.78 -2.63 10.87
N ARG A 75 -1.92 -2.72 9.86
CA ARG A 75 -0.73 -3.60 9.87
C ARG A 75 0.55 -2.89 10.28
N SER A 76 0.56 -1.57 10.14
CA SER A 76 1.67 -0.72 10.53
C SER A 76 1.60 -0.39 12.03
N ASN A 77 2.72 0.07 12.59
CA ASN A 77 2.74 0.65 13.94
C ASN A 77 2.50 2.17 13.94
N VAL A 78 1.84 2.71 12.91
CA VAL A 78 1.52 4.15 12.85
C VAL A 78 0.54 4.51 13.95
N SER A 79 0.74 5.66 14.58
CA SER A 79 -0.16 6.10 15.65
C SER A 79 -1.47 6.63 15.07
N HIS A 80 -2.57 6.43 15.79
CA HIS A 80 -3.85 7.05 15.44
C HIS A 80 -3.76 8.58 15.38
N LEU A 81 -2.89 9.20 16.18
CA LEU A 81 -2.66 10.65 16.13
C LEU A 81 -2.04 11.07 14.80
N SER A 82 -1.05 10.32 14.31
CA SER A 82 -0.41 10.60 13.01
C SER A 82 -1.38 10.44 11.85
N GLU A 83 -2.27 9.44 11.91
CA GLU A 83 -3.33 9.29 10.88
C GLU A 83 -4.40 10.37 10.98
N TYR A 84 -4.75 10.80 12.19
CA TYR A 84 -5.63 11.95 12.37
C TYR A 84 -5.01 13.22 11.77
N GLU A 85 -3.75 13.52 12.09
CA GLU A 85 -3.01 14.65 11.52
C GLU A 85 -2.96 14.60 9.99
N PHE A 86 -2.75 13.41 9.40
CA PHE A 86 -2.77 13.22 7.96
C PHE A 86 -4.11 13.61 7.31
N THR A 87 -5.23 13.38 8.00
CA THR A 87 -6.56 13.74 7.46
C THR A 87 -6.89 15.23 7.56
N LEU A 88 -6.07 16.02 8.25
CA LEU A 88 -6.25 17.46 8.39
C LEU A 88 -5.48 18.29 7.34
N THR A 89 -4.58 17.64 6.58
CA THR A 89 -3.75 18.28 5.54
C THR A 89 -4.37 18.17 4.16
#